data_AF-A0A9D5ESJ0-F1
#
_entry.id   AF-A0A9D5ESJ0-F1
#
_cell.length_a   1.000
_cell.length_b   1.000
_cell.length_c   1.000
_cell.angle_alpha   90.00
_cell.angle_beta   90.00
_cell.angle_gamma   90.00
#
_symmetry.space_group_name_H-M   'P 1'
#
loop_
_entity.id
_entity.type
_entity.pdbx_description
1 polymer ?
#
loop_
_entity_poly.entity_id
_entity_poly.type
_entity_poly.pdbx_seq_one_letter_code
_entity_poly.pdbx_strand_id
1 'polypeptide(L)'
;MYQSQVDQDTEQAMSAEVGGQLEVVTAPRSLFGPDYARLAVLVLVAVGIHGWLISHTAVPARDGLTFARFALSFSDPNAGSDSTVPRQRIEVIRSAEQPPGYPFAIWVTEIVLRRVCDLPTPDRSLLASQIANAMGAVLLVVPMYLIGRMLFGRNVGFAGAMLFQVLPVPARVTSDALSEGIYLAAAATAVMLGVRASRLPGIGGFLLCGLAVGCSYLVRPEGLLIGAAVGMVVVAAGLTRSWPRDAALGRLTALCVGVALVAVPYMVLIGKITNKPTSDTILRNPWDDQPGRPIWTGQPGVCAPKPATPLFAAWWDPKVDEGKSRILWAARAVWSEMIKALHYVVGALTLFALFVHRRRLFYGDWGLWVPITLSGIMLLLLLFLAARVGYVSERHTVLLVMLCCILGASAIQPLTDAFAKIPVLGRLIIWPAAAPAVLFLAIVCSALPYTLKPMHPHREGHKHAGRWLAGQISDKDWLQDPLAWAEFYAGRTLYKTVSYPGEPEYIWIVIEKGKSSPHSRLPQWDDAKQRVTGQTPVYRWPENASPDEPAVEVYKLRHKAVTATNPPKAP
;
A
#
# COMPACT_ATOMS: atom_id res chain seq x y z
N MET A 1 24.27 -93.37 23.03
CA MET A 1 23.50 -92.56 23.99
C MET A 1 24.21 -91.22 24.17
N TYR A 2 24.15 -90.38 23.14
CA TYR A 2 24.75 -89.05 23.08
C TYR A 2 23.72 -88.21 22.32
N GLN A 3 22.68 -87.80 23.03
CA GLN A 3 21.54 -87.05 22.48
C GLN A 3 20.77 -86.46 23.66
N SER A 4 20.94 -85.15 23.88
CA SER A 4 19.92 -84.20 24.40
C SER A 4 20.53 -83.04 25.20
N GLN A 5 21.49 -82.29 24.62
CA GLN A 5 21.92 -81.02 25.22
C GLN A 5 22.55 -80.07 24.19
N VAL A 6 21.94 -79.97 23.00
CA VAL A 6 22.32 -79.00 21.95
C VAL A 6 21.15 -78.07 21.56
N ASP A 7 19.94 -78.24 22.12
CA ASP A 7 18.78 -77.40 21.79
C ASP A 7 18.47 -76.31 22.84
N GLN A 8 19.48 -75.56 23.30
CA GLN A 8 19.24 -74.35 24.10
C GLN A 8 19.98 -73.08 23.67
N ASP A 9 20.85 -73.13 22.64
CA ASP A 9 21.58 -71.95 22.15
C ASP A 9 21.15 -71.46 20.75
N THR A 10 19.99 -71.91 20.25
CA THR A 10 19.44 -71.45 18.95
C THR A 10 18.03 -70.86 19.07
N GLU A 11 17.78 -70.09 20.12
CA GLU A 11 16.55 -69.27 20.24
C GLU A 11 16.84 -67.84 20.73
N GLN A 12 18.04 -67.34 20.40
CA GLN A 12 18.48 -65.97 20.68
C GLN A 12 18.76 -65.16 19.40
N ALA A 13 18.02 -65.43 18.33
CA ALA A 13 18.04 -64.63 17.12
C ALA A 13 16.61 -64.34 16.65
N MET A 14 16.33 -63.05 16.44
CA MET A 14 15.11 -62.49 15.84
C MET A 14 13.92 -62.20 16.77
N SER A 15 14.16 -61.34 17.77
CA SER A 15 13.17 -60.34 18.18
C SER A 15 13.79 -58.96 18.04
N ALA A 16 14.03 -58.54 16.79
CA ALA A 16 14.15 -57.12 16.50
C ALA A 16 12.71 -56.58 16.51
N GLU A 17 12.29 -56.01 17.64
CA GLU A 17 11.11 -55.15 17.66
C GLU A 17 11.35 -54.01 16.66
N VAL A 18 10.83 -54.17 15.44
CA VAL A 18 10.64 -53.09 14.48
C VAL A 18 9.46 -52.25 15.01
N GLY A 19 9.67 -51.62 16.16
CA GLY A 19 8.87 -50.52 16.68
C GLY A 19 9.25 -49.22 15.99
N GLY A 20 9.36 -49.24 14.66
CA GLY A 20 9.38 -48.02 13.88
C GLY A 20 7.99 -47.41 14.02
N GLN A 21 7.85 -46.38 14.85
CA GLN A 21 6.72 -45.48 14.72
C GLN A 21 6.70 -45.06 13.24
N LEU A 22 5.73 -45.57 12.49
CA LEU A 22 5.31 -44.99 11.24
C LEU A 22 4.92 -43.56 11.62
N GLU A 23 5.89 -42.63 11.51
CA GLU A 23 5.58 -41.23 11.33
C GLU A 23 4.56 -41.23 10.22
N VAL A 24 3.30 -40.99 10.57
CA VAL A 24 2.25 -40.75 9.62
C VAL A 24 2.73 -39.54 8.84
N VAL A 25 3.36 -39.78 7.70
CA VAL A 25 3.73 -38.75 6.74
C VAL A 25 2.42 -38.14 6.35
N THR A 26 2.04 -37.06 7.04
CA THR A 26 0.82 -36.34 6.75
C THR A 26 0.86 -36.01 5.26
N ALA A 27 -0.10 -36.57 4.53
CA ALA A 27 -0.16 -36.42 3.08
C ALA A 27 0.07 -34.95 2.70
N PRO A 28 0.86 -34.67 1.65
CA PRO A 28 1.16 -33.30 1.25
C PRO A 28 -0.15 -32.54 1.10
N ARG A 29 -0.34 -31.51 1.94
CA ARG A 29 -1.59 -30.74 2.00
C ARG A 29 -1.73 -29.89 0.75
N SER A 30 -2.19 -30.50 -0.34
CA SER A 30 -2.64 -29.83 -1.54
C SER A 30 -3.88 -28.97 -1.24
N LEU A 31 -4.28 -28.12 -2.19
CA LEU A 31 -5.59 -27.49 -2.16
C LEU A 31 -6.63 -28.59 -2.44
N PHE A 32 -7.64 -28.71 -1.59
CA PHE A 32 -8.75 -29.64 -1.79
C PHE A 32 -10.00 -28.88 -2.27
N GLY A 33 -11.03 -29.59 -2.73
CA GLY A 33 -12.31 -28.99 -3.17
C GLY A 33 -12.85 -27.85 -2.28
N PRO A 34 -12.89 -28.00 -0.94
CA PRO A 34 -13.33 -26.94 -0.04
C PRO A 34 -12.43 -25.70 0.02
N ASP A 35 -11.16 -25.81 -0.37
CA ASP A 35 -10.24 -24.67 -0.46
C ASP A 35 -10.53 -23.87 -1.74
N TYR A 36 -10.79 -24.56 -2.87
CA TYR A 36 -11.15 -23.91 -4.13
C TYR A 36 -12.47 -23.15 -4.04
N ALA A 37 -13.51 -23.72 -3.40
CA ALA A 37 -14.78 -23.04 -3.21
C ALA A 37 -14.63 -21.74 -2.37
N ARG A 38 -13.82 -21.79 -1.30
CA ARG A 38 -13.53 -20.62 -0.46
C ARG A 38 -12.78 -19.54 -1.24
N LEU A 39 -11.76 -19.92 -2.00
CA LEU A 39 -11.01 -18.99 -2.84
C LEU A 39 -11.90 -18.38 -3.92
N ALA A 40 -12.76 -19.17 -4.57
CA ALA A 40 -13.71 -18.67 -5.56
C ALA A 40 -14.65 -17.61 -4.97
N VAL A 41 -15.22 -17.86 -3.79
CA VAL A 41 -16.05 -16.87 -3.08
C VAL A 41 -15.26 -15.60 -2.76
N LEU A 42 -14.05 -15.73 -2.23
CA LEU A 42 -13.21 -14.56 -1.91
C LEU A 42 -12.85 -13.74 -3.16
N VAL A 43 -12.53 -14.40 -4.27
CA VAL A 43 -12.23 -13.77 -5.56
C VAL A 43 -13.46 -13.05 -6.10
N LEU A 44 -14.64 -13.68 -6.06
CA LEU A 44 -15.88 -13.05 -6.51
C LEU A 44 -16.22 -11.81 -5.69
N VAL A 45 -16.08 -11.87 -4.37
CA VAL A 45 -16.30 -10.71 -3.49
C VAL A 45 -15.28 -9.60 -3.78
N ALA A 46 -13.99 -9.94 -3.89
CA ALA A 46 -12.95 -8.97 -4.23
C ALA A 46 -13.24 -8.27 -5.57
N VAL A 47 -13.53 -9.05 -6.62
CA VAL A 47 -13.90 -8.51 -7.95
C VAL A 47 -15.14 -7.62 -7.86
N GLY A 48 -16.17 -8.02 -7.12
CA GLY A 48 -17.39 -7.22 -6.94
C GLY A 48 -17.13 -5.89 -6.23
N ILE A 49 -16.38 -5.90 -5.13
CA ILE A 49 -16.05 -4.69 -4.35
C ILE A 49 -15.18 -3.75 -5.16
N HIS A 50 -14.10 -4.25 -5.76
CA HIS A 50 -13.18 -3.44 -6.55
C HIS A 50 -13.85 -2.90 -7.82
N GLY A 51 -14.67 -3.72 -8.49
CA GLY A 51 -15.46 -3.29 -9.64
C GLY A 51 -16.40 -2.14 -9.30
N TRP A 52 -17.14 -2.26 -8.19
CA TRP A 52 -18.01 -1.19 -7.69
C TRP A 52 -17.24 0.09 -7.37
N LEU A 53 -16.12 -0.03 -6.65
CA LEU A 53 -15.32 1.14 -6.25
C LEU A 53 -14.73 1.86 -7.44
N ILE A 54 -14.19 1.14 -8.42
CA ILE A 54 -13.68 1.73 -9.66
C ILE A 54 -14.80 2.44 -10.42
N SER A 55 -15.97 1.82 -10.57
CA SER A 55 -17.09 2.44 -11.30
C SER A 55 -17.71 3.64 -10.58
N HIS A 56 -17.48 3.79 -9.27
CA HIS A 56 -17.96 4.90 -8.44
C HIS A 56 -16.81 5.81 -7.94
N THR A 57 -15.70 5.85 -8.69
CA THR A 57 -14.63 6.83 -8.46
C THR A 57 -14.85 8.03 -9.36
N ALA A 58 -15.01 9.23 -8.78
CA ALA A 58 -15.14 10.44 -9.57
C ALA A 58 -13.81 10.82 -10.24
N VAL A 59 -12.75 10.94 -9.43
CA VAL A 59 -11.38 11.20 -9.89
C VAL A 59 -10.41 10.40 -9.02
N PRO A 60 -9.47 9.64 -9.59
CA PRO A 60 -8.50 8.88 -8.80
C PRO A 60 -7.56 9.78 -8.00
N ALA A 61 -6.92 9.21 -6.98
CA ALA A 61 -5.94 9.90 -6.15
C ALA A 61 -4.85 10.58 -6.99
N ARG A 62 -4.41 11.76 -6.53
CA ARG A 62 -3.40 12.59 -7.20
C ARG A 62 -2.10 11.84 -7.49
N ASP A 63 -1.68 10.98 -6.57
CA ASP A 63 -0.45 10.17 -6.74
C ASP A 63 -0.54 9.26 -7.98
N GLY A 64 -1.75 8.87 -8.37
CA GLY A 64 -2.03 8.14 -9.60
C GLY A 64 -1.61 8.87 -10.87
N LEU A 65 -1.60 10.20 -10.87
CA LEU A 65 -1.12 10.99 -12.01
C LEU A 65 0.36 10.72 -12.31
N THR A 66 1.19 10.61 -11.25
CA THR A 66 2.62 10.32 -11.39
C THR A 66 2.86 8.90 -11.88
N PHE A 67 2.11 7.92 -11.36
CA PHE A 67 2.22 6.53 -11.80
C PHE A 67 1.72 6.34 -13.25
N ALA A 68 0.60 6.95 -13.62
CA ALA A 68 0.07 6.93 -14.97
C ALA A 68 1.04 7.60 -15.96
N ARG A 69 1.62 8.75 -15.59
CA ARG A 69 2.67 9.42 -16.40
C ARG A 69 3.86 8.51 -16.65
N PHE A 70 4.37 7.87 -15.60
CA PHE A 70 5.50 6.96 -15.73
C PHE A 70 5.15 5.77 -16.65
N ALA A 71 3.94 5.21 -16.53
CA ALA A 71 3.46 4.16 -17.42
C ALA A 71 3.34 4.63 -18.89
N LEU A 72 2.87 5.85 -19.12
CA LEU A 72 2.80 6.45 -20.46
C LEU A 72 4.19 6.69 -21.05
N SER A 73 5.15 7.15 -20.25
CA SER A 73 6.56 7.29 -20.66
C SER A 73 7.22 5.94 -20.98
N PHE A 74 6.72 4.81 -20.48
CA PHE A 74 7.17 3.49 -20.96
C PHE A 74 6.69 3.19 -22.37
N SER A 75 5.44 3.52 -22.66
CA SER A 75 4.84 3.32 -23.98
C SER A 75 5.53 4.18 -25.02
N ASP A 76 5.75 5.46 -24.71
CA ASP A 76 6.45 6.42 -25.56
C ASP A 76 7.48 7.22 -24.73
N PRO A 77 8.75 6.77 -24.70
CA PRO A 77 9.82 7.47 -23.99
C PRO A 77 10.13 8.87 -24.52
N ASN A 78 9.73 9.19 -25.75
CA ASN A 78 10.10 10.44 -26.45
C ASN A 78 8.99 11.49 -26.44
N ALA A 79 7.71 11.09 -26.28
CA ALA A 79 6.55 12.00 -26.29
C ALA A 79 6.60 13.16 -25.27
N GLY A 80 7.47 13.09 -24.26
CA GLY A 80 7.70 14.14 -23.27
C GLY A 80 9.14 14.63 -23.17
N SER A 81 10.02 14.29 -24.11
CA SER A 81 11.44 14.70 -24.07
C SER A 81 11.64 16.03 -24.80
N ASP A 82 12.25 17.01 -24.11
CA ASP A 82 12.73 18.26 -24.74
C ASP A 82 14.11 18.08 -25.39
N SER A 83 14.74 16.91 -25.20
CA SER A 83 16.03 16.57 -25.79
C SER A 83 15.85 16.03 -27.21
N THR A 84 16.74 16.43 -28.11
CA THR A 84 16.87 15.88 -29.46
C THR A 84 17.45 14.46 -29.47
N VAL A 85 17.98 13.98 -28.34
CA VAL A 85 18.52 12.64 -28.19
C VAL A 85 17.38 11.67 -27.85
N PRO A 86 17.17 10.59 -28.63
CA PRO A 86 16.15 9.59 -28.34
C PRO A 86 16.37 8.94 -26.97
N ARG A 87 15.33 8.97 -26.14
CA ARG A 87 15.34 8.39 -24.81
C ARG A 87 14.99 6.90 -24.86
N GLN A 88 15.74 6.08 -24.14
CA GLN A 88 15.42 4.65 -24.00
C GLN A 88 14.51 4.40 -22.78
N ARG A 89 13.72 3.31 -22.80
CA ARG A 89 12.86 2.91 -21.66
C ARG A 89 13.65 2.74 -20.36
N ILE A 90 14.88 2.25 -20.45
CA ILE A 90 15.76 2.06 -19.29
C ILE A 90 16.12 3.41 -18.62
N GLU A 91 16.21 4.49 -19.40
CA GLU A 91 16.47 5.83 -18.88
C GLU A 91 15.23 6.42 -18.22
N VAL A 92 14.02 6.03 -18.65
CA VAL A 92 12.77 6.33 -17.94
C VAL A 92 12.80 5.70 -16.56
N ILE A 93 13.16 4.42 -16.45
CA ILE A 93 13.32 3.72 -15.16
C ILE A 93 14.37 4.41 -14.29
N ARG A 94 15.53 4.73 -14.87
CA ARG A 94 16.66 5.31 -14.15
C ARG A 94 16.28 6.64 -13.50
N SER A 95 15.55 7.51 -14.19
CA SER A 95 15.26 8.87 -13.72
C SER A 95 13.93 9.01 -12.97
N ALA A 96 13.06 7.99 -12.99
CA ALA A 96 11.75 8.10 -12.35
C ALA A 96 11.85 8.07 -10.82
N GLU A 97 11.06 8.89 -10.13
CA GLU A 97 11.08 8.96 -8.66
C GLU A 97 10.56 7.68 -7.99
N GLN A 98 9.66 6.97 -8.67
CA GLN A 98 8.98 5.80 -8.15
C GLN A 98 9.62 4.51 -8.67
N PRO A 99 9.56 3.40 -7.91
CA PRO A 99 9.96 2.09 -8.41
C PRO A 99 9.11 1.63 -9.62
N PRO A 100 9.67 0.81 -10.52
CA PRO A 100 9.04 0.49 -11.80
C PRO A 100 7.89 -0.53 -11.71
N GLY A 101 7.75 -1.29 -10.62
CA GLY A 101 6.87 -2.45 -10.54
C GLY A 101 5.38 -2.12 -10.77
N TYR A 102 4.86 -1.09 -10.09
CA TYR A 102 3.46 -0.67 -10.30
C TYR A 102 3.26 0.02 -11.67
N PRO A 103 4.07 1.02 -12.07
CA PRO A 103 4.02 1.61 -13.42
C PRO A 103 4.09 0.59 -14.56
N PHE A 104 4.87 -0.49 -14.40
CA PHE A 104 4.92 -1.59 -15.35
C PHE A 104 3.58 -2.33 -15.43
N ALA A 105 2.94 -2.64 -14.29
CA ALA A 105 1.61 -3.25 -14.27
C ALA A 105 0.54 -2.34 -14.89
N ILE A 106 0.66 -1.02 -14.70
CA ILE A 106 -0.21 -0.03 -15.34
C ILE A 106 0.01 -0.07 -16.85
N TRP A 107 1.26 -0.04 -17.31
CA TRP A 107 1.58 -0.09 -18.74
C TRP A 107 1.01 -1.34 -19.42
N VAL A 108 1.16 -2.52 -18.80
CA VAL A 108 0.57 -3.77 -19.32
C VAL A 108 -0.97 -3.67 -19.39
N THR A 109 -1.61 -3.15 -18.33
CA THR A 109 -3.06 -2.93 -18.32
C THR A 109 -3.50 -1.95 -19.39
N GLU A 110 -2.71 -0.90 -19.62
CA GLU A 110 -2.99 0.14 -20.60
C GLU A 110 -2.90 -0.39 -22.04
N ILE A 111 -1.95 -1.29 -22.35
CA ILE A 111 -1.87 -2.00 -23.65
C ILE A 111 -3.16 -2.77 -23.92
N VAL A 112 -3.72 -3.45 -22.91
CA VAL A 112 -4.97 -4.19 -23.03
C VAL A 112 -6.14 -3.22 -23.23
N LEU A 113 -6.24 -2.18 -22.40
CA LEU A 113 -7.31 -1.18 -22.48
C LEU A 113 -7.34 -0.45 -23.82
N ARG A 114 -6.20 -0.12 -24.42
CA ARG A 114 -6.13 0.46 -25.78
C ARG A 114 -6.88 -0.35 -26.83
N ARG A 115 -7.02 -1.67 -26.63
CA ARG A 115 -7.68 -2.57 -27.58
C ARG A 115 -9.17 -2.77 -27.30
N VAL A 116 -9.64 -2.46 -26.08
CA VAL A 116 -11.01 -2.77 -25.64
C VAL A 116 -11.83 -1.54 -25.28
N CYS A 117 -11.22 -0.37 -25.07
CA CYS A 117 -11.93 0.87 -24.77
C CYS A 117 -11.39 2.07 -25.57
N ASP A 118 -12.33 2.89 -26.06
CA ASP A 118 -12.03 4.12 -26.82
C ASP A 118 -11.99 5.38 -25.92
N LEU A 119 -11.49 5.21 -24.69
CA LEU A 119 -11.36 6.34 -23.76
C LEU A 119 -10.17 7.24 -24.15
N PRO A 120 -10.30 8.57 -23.97
CA PRO A 120 -9.16 9.49 -24.10
C PRO A 120 -7.98 9.05 -23.24
N THR A 121 -6.75 9.32 -23.69
CA THR A 121 -5.52 8.91 -22.99
C THR A 121 -5.47 9.28 -21.50
N PRO A 122 -5.88 10.50 -21.07
CA PRO A 122 -5.92 10.83 -19.63
C PRO A 122 -6.85 9.90 -18.83
N ASP A 123 -8.09 9.70 -19.30
CA ASP A 123 -9.06 8.82 -18.65
C ASP A 123 -8.60 7.35 -18.66
N ARG A 124 -8.12 6.86 -19.80
CA ARG A 124 -7.69 5.48 -19.97
C ARG A 124 -6.49 5.13 -19.08
N SER A 125 -5.50 6.01 -18.98
CA SER A 125 -4.29 5.79 -18.19
C SER A 125 -4.57 5.76 -16.68
N LEU A 126 -5.51 6.58 -16.20
CA LEU A 126 -5.95 6.54 -14.80
C LEU A 126 -6.84 5.32 -14.51
N LEU A 127 -7.71 4.93 -15.44
CA LEU A 127 -8.45 3.67 -15.33
C LEU A 127 -7.51 2.46 -15.31
N ALA A 128 -6.47 2.45 -16.16
CA ALA A 128 -5.43 1.42 -16.17
C ALA A 128 -4.73 1.33 -14.81
N SER A 129 -4.52 2.48 -14.16
CA SER A 129 -3.93 2.54 -12.83
C SER A 129 -4.82 1.86 -11.78
N GLN A 130 -6.10 2.22 -11.74
CA GLN A 130 -7.05 1.60 -10.82
C GLN A 130 -7.20 0.09 -11.05
N ILE A 131 -7.32 -0.34 -12.31
CA ILE A 131 -7.47 -1.76 -12.66
C ILE A 131 -6.21 -2.55 -12.27
N ALA A 132 -5.01 -2.03 -12.56
CA ALA A 132 -3.76 -2.68 -12.15
C ALA A 132 -3.70 -2.86 -10.62
N ASN A 133 -4.09 -1.83 -9.86
CA ASN A 133 -4.13 -1.88 -8.42
C ASN A 133 -5.15 -2.93 -7.89
N ALA A 134 -6.37 -2.90 -8.43
CA ALA A 134 -7.43 -3.85 -8.07
C ALA A 134 -7.09 -5.29 -8.45
N MET A 135 -6.42 -5.53 -9.58
CA MET A 135 -5.92 -6.86 -9.93
C MET A 135 -4.94 -7.38 -8.88
N GLY A 136 -4.05 -6.53 -8.38
CA GLY A 136 -3.19 -6.85 -7.23
C GLY A 136 -4.01 -7.23 -5.99
N ALA A 137 -5.06 -6.46 -5.69
CA ALA A 137 -5.95 -6.72 -4.56
C ALA A 137 -6.71 -8.06 -4.67
N VAL A 138 -7.14 -8.44 -5.87
CA VAL A 138 -7.77 -9.74 -6.14
C VAL A 138 -6.75 -10.87 -5.99
N LEU A 139 -5.54 -10.71 -6.53
CA LEU A 139 -4.46 -11.71 -6.41
C LEU A 139 -4.01 -11.89 -4.96
N LEU A 140 -4.02 -10.83 -4.16
CA LEU A 140 -3.67 -10.81 -2.73
C LEU A 140 -4.54 -11.77 -1.89
N VAL A 141 -5.77 -12.09 -2.33
CA VAL A 141 -6.65 -13.05 -1.66
C VAL A 141 -5.94 -14.39 -1.42
N VAL A 142 -5.19 -14.88 -2.41
CA VAL A 142 -4.54 -16.20 -2.36
C VAL A 142 -3.49 -16.28 -1.25
N PRO A 143 -2.44 -15.44 -1.22
CA PRO A 143 -1.44 -15.50 -0.16
C PRO A 143 -2.04 -15.20 1.21
N MET A 144 -3.01 -14.29 1.35
CA MET A 144 -3.67 -14.04 2.63
C MET A 144 -4.41 -15.28 3.15
N TYR A 145 -5.21 -15.93 2.29
CA TYR A 145 -5.90 -17.17 2.62
C TYR A 145 -4.91 -18.24 3.07
N LEU A 146 -3.79 -18.38 2.35
CA LEU A 146 -2.77 -19.38 2.66
C LEU A 146 -2.01 -19.06 3.96
N ILE A 147 -1.70 -17.80 4.26
CA ILE A 147 -1.10 -17.41 5.55
C ILE A 147 -2.02 -17.82 6.71
N GLY A 148 -3.29 -17.40 6.68
CA GLY A 148 -4.24 -17.74 7.73
C GLY A 148 -4.50 -19.25 7.83
N ARG A 149 -4.59 -19.95 6.68
CA ARG A 149 -4.71 -21.42 6.62
C ARG A 149 -3.54 -22.10 7.29
N MET A 150 -2.30 -21.68 6.99
CA MET A 150 -1.11 -22.25 7.61
C MET A 150 -1.13 -21.98 9.11
N LEU A 151 -1.33 -20.74 9.54
CA LEU A 151 -1.16 -20.36 10.95
C LEU A 151 -2.27 -20.84 11.89
N PHE A 152 -3.52 -20.82 11.44
CA PHE A 152 -4.70 -20.99 12.28
C PHE A 152 -5.82 -21.86 11.65
N GLY A 153 -5.68 -22.26 10.38
CA GLY A 153 -6.64 -23.13 9.70
C GLY A 153 -7.55 -22.42 8.69
N ARG A 154 -8.31 -23.21 7.94
CA ARG A 154 -9.06 -22.78 6.75
C ARG A 154 -10.05 -21.65 7.01
N ASN A 155 -10.76 -21.69 8.14
CA ASN A 155 -11.77 -20.70 8.49
C ASN A 155 -11.14 -19.34 8.79
N VAL A 156 -9.99 -19.32 9.46
CA VAL A 156 -9.24 -18.08 9.73
C VAL A 156 -8.62 -17.54 8.45
N GLY A 157 -8.09 -18.40 7.58
CA GLY A 157 -7.63 -17.99 6.25
C GLY A 157 -8.73 -17.31 5.44
N PHE A 158 -9.94 -17.89 5.42
CA PHE A 158 -11.09 -17.32 4.75
C PHE A 158 -11.53 -16.00 5.39
N ALA A 159 -11.74 -15.98 6.71
CA ALA A 159 -12.21 -14.79 7.41
C ALA A 159 -11.20 -13.64 7.35
N GLY A 160 -9.90 -13.91 7.52
CA GLY A 160 -8.86 -12.89 7.45
C GLY A 160 -8.73 -12.26 6.07
N ALA A 161 -8.78 -13.07 5.00
CA ALA A 161 -8.81 -12.57 3.63
C ALA A 161 -10.09 -11.78 3.33
N MET A 162 -11.26 -12.29 3.74
CA MET A 162 -12.54 -11.59 3.54
C MET A 162 -12.56 -10.24 4.26
N LEU A 163 -12.17 -10.20 5.55
CA LEU A 163 -12.11 -8.96 6.32
C LEU A 163 -11.27 -7.92 5.59
N PHE A 164 -10.08 -8.28 5.12
CA PHE A 164 -9.24 -7.34 4.39
C PHE A 164 -9.90 -6.79 3.12
N GLN A 165 -10.60 -7.64 2.35
CA GLN A 165 -11.28 -7.23 1.11
C GLN A 165 -12.51 -6.35 1.37
N VAL A 166 -13.19 -6.51 2.51
CA VAL A 166 -14.43 -5.76 2.82
C VAL A 166 -14.20 -4.54 3.68
N LEU A 167 -13.04 -4.39 4.34
CA LEU A 167 -12.77 -3.25 5.21
C LEU A 167 -12.63 -1.95 4.39
N PRO A 168 -13.12 -0.80 4.90
CA PRO A 168 -13.24 0.41 4.08
C PRO A 168 -11.90 0.92 3.57
N VAL A 169 -10.91 1.03 4.44
CA VAL A 169 -9.60 1.60 4.07
C VAL A 169 -8.86 0.69 3.09
N PRO A 170 -8.62 -0.61 3.39
CA PRO A 170 -7.92 -1.48 2.46
C PRO A 170 -8.59 -1.56 1.08
N ALA A 171 -9.91 -1.77 1.04
CA ALA A 171 -10.66 -1.89 -0.21
C ALA A 171 -10.54 -0.64 -1.07
N ARG A 172 -10.67 0.55 -0.47
CA ARG A 172 -10.56 1.83 -1.19
C ARG A 172 -9.16 2.10 -1.69
N VAL A 173 -8.16 1.96 -0.81
CA VAL A 173 -6.75 2.20 -1.16
C VAL A 173 -6.27 1.25 -2.27
N THR A 174 -6.78 0.02 -2.30
CA THR A 174 -6.44 -0.97 -3.33
C THR A 174 -7.35 -0.93 -4.57
N SER A 175 -8.36 -0.04 -4.60
CA SER A 175 -9.18 0.26 -5.79
C SER A 175 -8.87 1.62 -6.44
N ASP A 176 -8.14 2.47 -5.72
CA ASP A 176 -7.73 3.79 -6.22
C ASP A 176 -6.50 3.67 -7.16
N ALA A 177 -6.06 4.75 -7.78
CA ALA A 177 -4.86 4.76 -8.64
C ALA A 177 -3.57 4.82 -7.79
N LEU A 178 -3.38 3.85 -6.90
CA LEU A 178 -2.27 3.76 -5.97
C LEU A 178 -1.50 2.43 -6.14
N SER A 179 -0.30 2.34 -5.58
CA SER A 179 0.59 1.17 -5.72
C SER A 179 0.22 -0.05 -4.86
N GLU A 180 -0.74 0.12 -3.95
CA GLU A 180 -0.87 -0.66 -2.73
C GLU A 180 -1.30 -2.10 -2.98
N GLY A 181 -2.23 -2.36 -3.88
CA GLY A 181 -2.71 -3.69 -4.25
C GLY A 181 -1.61 -4.56 -4.85
N ILE A 182 -0.84 -4.04 -5.82
CA ILE A 182 0.30 -4.76 -6.40
C ILE A 182 1.41 -4.96 -5.36
N TYR A 183 1.69 -3.94 -4.55
CA TYR A 183 2.67 -4.03 -3.46
C TYR A 183 2.27 -5.10 -2.44
N LEU A 184 1.02 -5.09 -1.98
CA LEU A 184 0.50 -6.00 -0.98
C LEU A 184 0.42 -7.43 -1.51
N ALA A 185 0.06 -7.63 -2.77
CA ALA A 185 0.09 -8.97 -3.38
C ALA A 185 1.49 -9.58 -3.34
N ALA A 186 2.51 -8.81 -3.75
CA ALA A 186 3.90 -9.24 -3.68
C ALA A 186 4.37 -9.42 -2.22
N ALA A 187 4.04 -8.47 -1.34
CA ALA A 187 4.40 -8.50 0.07
C ALA A 187 3.76 -9.69 0.81
N ALA A 188 2.47 -9.96 0.61
CA ALA A 188 1.77 -11.09 1.19
C ALA A 188 2.32 -12.41 0.65
N THR A 189 2.70 -12.48 -0.63
CA THR A 189 3.37 -13.65 -1.18
C THR A 189 4.72 -13.89 -0.49
N ALA A 190 5.51 -12.83 -0.28
CA ALA A 190 6.75 -12.91 0.47
C ALA A 190 6.53 -13.35 1.93
N VAL A 191 5.54 -12.79 2.63
CA VAL A 191 5.16 -13.19 4.00
C VAL A 191 4.69 -14.66 4.02
N MET A 192 3.86 -15.07 3.07
CA MET A 192 3.39 -16.46 2.95
C MET A 192 4.55 -17.42 2.78
N LEU A 193 5.49 -17.12 1.88
CA LEU A 193 6.69 -17.93 1.66
C LEU A 193 7.60 -17.94 2.89
N GLY A 194 7.77 -16.79 3.56
CA GLY A 194 8.50 -16.69 4.82
C GLY A 194 7.87 -17.53 5.95
N VAL A 195 6.55 -17.46 6.12
CA VAL A 195 5.80 -18.29 7.08
C VAL A 195 5.97 -19.78 6.77
N ARG A 196 5.85 -20.16 5.50
CA ARG A 196 6.02 -21.54 5.04
C ARG A 196 7.46 -22.01 5.29
N ALA A 197 8.45 -21.22 4.90
CA ALA A 197 9.87 -21.52 5.09
C ALA A 197 10.26 -21.59 6.57
N SER A 198 9.67 -20.77 7.45
CA SER A 198 9.92 -20.85 8.88
C SER A 198 9.31 -22.09 9.55
N ARG A 199 8.30 -22.72 8.94
CA ARG A 199 7.66 -23.94 9.46
C ARG A 199 8.18 -25.22 8.82
N LEU A 200 8.56 -25.15 7.55
CA LEU A 200 9.15 -26.24 6.78
C LEU A 200 10.51 -25.74 6.24
N PRO A 201 11.55 -25.75 7.10
CA PRO A 201 12.74 -24.96 6.86
C PRO A 201 13.70 -25.64 5.89
N GLY A 202 13.56 -25.28 4.62
CA GLY A 202 14.46 -25.63 3.53
C GLY A 202 15.07 -24.40 2.85
N ILE A 203 16.28 -24.53 2.31
CA ILE A 203 17.03 -23.47 1.62
C ILE A 203 16.21 -22.85 0.48
N GLY A 204 15.59 -23.69 -0.36
CA GLY A 204 14.77 -23.22 -1.49
C GLY A 204 13.57 -22.37 -1.06
N GLY A 205 12.97 -22.64 0.11
CA GLY A 205 11.87 -21.84 0.64
C GLY A 205 12.30 -20.40 0.97
N PHE A 206 13.48 -20.24 1.57
CA PHE A 206 14.05 -18.92 1.87
C PHE A 206 14.52 -18.19 0.61
N LEU A 207 15.06 -18.90 -0.39
CA LEU A 207 15.38 -18.33 -1.69
C LEU A 207 14.13 -17.76 -2.39
N LEU A 208 13.05 -18.55 -2.47
CA LEU A 208 11.78 -18.10 -3.04
C LEU A 208 11.19 -16.92 -2.26
N CYS A 209 11.28 -16.95 -0.92
CA CYS A 209 10.90 -15.81 -0.08
C CYS A 209 11.72 -14.56 -0.45
N GLY A 210 13.04 -14.69 -0.63
CA GLY A 210 13.92 -13.59 -1.01
C GLY A 210 13.56 -13.01 -2.38
N LEU A 211 13.29 -13.85 -3.38
CA LEU A 211 12.84 -13.41 -4.69
C LEU A 211 11.54 -12.60 -4.59
N ALA A 212 10.56 -13.09 -3.81
CA ALA A 212 9.29 -12.39 -3.60
C ALA A 212 9.47 -11.06 -2.84
N VAL A 213 10.40 -10.99 -1.87
CA VAL A 213 10.79 -9.74 -1.21
C VAL A 213 11.37 -8.75 -2.22
N GLY A 214 12.24 -9.22 -3.12
CA GLY A 214 12.79 -8.42 -4.21
C GLY A 214 11.71 -7.90 -5.17
N CYS A 215 10.72 -8.72 -5.53
CA CYS A 215 9.57 -8.27 -6.33
C CYS A 215 8.74 -7.21 -5.59
N SER A 216 8.52 -7.36 -4.29
CA SER A 216 7.85 -6.33 -3.47
C SER A 216 8.65 -5.02 -3.44
N TYR A 217 9.98 -5.11 -3.33
CA TYR A 217 10.90 -3.97 -3.40
C TYR A 217 10.78 -3.18 -4.72
N LEU A 218 10.64 -3.87 -5.85
CA LEU A 218 10.45 -3.22 -7.16
C LEU A 218 9.14 -2.44 -7.25
N VAL A 219 8.17 -2.69 -6.38
CA VAL A 219 6.95 -1.88 -6.27
C VAL A 219 7.15 -0.76 -5.26
N ARG A 220 7.70 -1.10 -4.08
CA ARG A 220 7.93 -0.18 -2.96
C ARG A 220 9.11 -0.62 -2.11
N PRO A 221 10.06 0.28 -1.77
CA PRO A 221 11.26 -0.08 -1.02
C PRO A 221 10.97 -0.66 0.38
N GLU A 222 9.81 -0.32 0.97
CA GLU A 222 9.33 -0.86 2.24
C GLU A 222 9.18 -2.40 2.21
N GLY A 223 9.11 -3.03 1.03
CA GLY A 223 9.08 -4.49 0.88
C GLY A 223 10.32 -5.19 1.46
N LEU A 224 11.47 -4.51 1.53
CA LEU A 224 12.70 -5.06 2.14
C LEU A 224 12.54 -5.35 3.64
N LEU A 225 11.60 -4.69 4.32
CA LEU A 225 11.32 -4.94 5.75
C LEU A 225 10.80 -6.35 5.99
N ILE A 226 10.19 -6.98 4.99
CA ILE A 226 9.77 -8.38 5.04
C ILE A 226 10.99 -9.30 5.08
N GLY A 227 11.99 -9.02 4.24
CA GLY A 227 13.27 -9.73 4.26
C GLY A 227 13.98 -9.56 5.61
N ALA A 228 13.98 -8.34 6.17
CA ALA A 228 14.53 -8.08 7.50
C ALA A 228 13.78 -8.86 8.59
N ALA A 229 12.45 -8.90 8.55
CA ALA A 229 11.63 -9.65 9.50
C ALA A 229 11.91 -11.16 9.45
N VAL A 230 11.92 -11.75 8.26
CA VAL A 230 12.23 -13.18 8.07
C VAL A 230 13.67 -13.47 8.47
N GLY A 231 14.63 -12.61 8.09
CA GLY A 231 16.03 -12.74 8.48
C GLY A 231 16.22 -12.72 10.00
N MET A 232 15.54 -11.82 10.72
CA MET A 232 15.56 -11.79 12.19
C MET A 232 14.98 -13.07 12.80
N VAL A 233 13.93 -13.64 12.21
CA VAL A 233 13.38 -14.94 12.65
C VAL A 233 14.41 -16.06 12.46
N VAL A 234 15.11 -16.09 11.32
CA VAL A 234 16.18 -17.08 11.07
C VAL A 234 17.34 -16.93 12.05
N VAL A 235 17.79 -15.69 12.29
CA VAL A 235 18.85 -15.39 13.24
C VAL A 235 18.43 -15.79 14.65
N ALA A 236 17.22 -15.42 15.09
CA ALA A 236 16.71 -15.80 16.40
C ALA A 236 16.68 -17.32 16.56
N ALA A 237 16.16 -18.06 15.58
CA ALA A 237 16.11 -19.53 15.63
C ALA A 237 17.50 -20.20 15.68
N GLY A 238 18.51 -19.61 15.03
CA GLY A 238 19.90 -20.07 15.11
C GLY A 238 20.58 -19.72 16.44
N LEU A 239 20.28 -18.54 17.02
CA LEU A 239 20.82 -18.10 18.31
C LEU A 239 20.22 -18.87 19.49
N THR A 240 18.91 -19.15 19.47
CA THR A 240 18.23 -19.98 20.47
C THR A 240 18.54 -21.47 20.31
N ARG A 241 19.40 -21.84 19.34
CA ARG A 241 19.75 -23.22 18.98
C ARG A 241 18.54 -24.10 18.66
N SER A 242 17.43 -23.49 18.25
CA SER A 242 16.26 -24.22 17.76
C SER A 242 16.54 -24.81 16.37
N TRP A 243 17.43 -24.18 15.60
CA TRP A 243 18.01 -24.72 14.38
C TRP A 243 19.55 -24.79 14.47
N PRO A 244 20.20 -25.75 13.80
CA PRO A 244 21.65 -25.75 13.62
C PRO A 244 22.14 -24.43 12.99
N ARG A 245 23.26 -23.89 13.48
CA ARG A 245 23.75 -22.54 13.11
C ARG A 245 24.19 -22.45 11.65
N ASP A 246 24.81 -23.51 11.16
CA ASP A 246 25.18 -23.70 9.76
C ASP A 246 23.95 -23.72 8.84
N ALA A 247 22.90 -24.45 9.23
CA ALA A 247 21.65 -24.48 8.50
C ALA A 247 20.94 -23.11 8.53
N ALA A 248 20.94 -22.42 9.67
CA ALA A 248 20.40 -21.07 9.80
C ALA A 248 21.17 -20.06 8.92
N LEU A 249 22.50 -20.15 8.88
CA LEU A 249 23.35 -19.34 8.02
C LEU A 249 23.04 -19.59 6.53
N GLY A 250 22.97 -20.86 6.11
CA GLY A 250 22.62 -21.21 4.73
C GLY A 250 21.23 -20.68 4.30
N ARG A 251 20.25 -20.70 5.21
CA ARG A 251 18.91 -20.14 4.97
C ARG A 251 18.92 -18.62 4.88
N LEU A 252 19.69 -17.95 5.74
CA LEU A 252 19.87 -16.49 5.69
C LEU A 252 20.56 -16.08 4.38
N THR A 253 21.62 -16.79 3.99
CA THR A 253 22.30 -16.57 2.71
C THR A 253 21.35 -16.76 1.53
N ALA A 254 20.54 -17.83 1.52
CA ALA A 254 19.55 -18.06 0.47
C ALA A 254 18.51 -16.93 0.38
N LEU A 255 18.02 -16.43 1.52
CA LEU A 255 17.14 -15.27 1.57
C LEU A 255 17.82 -14.04 0.95
N CYS A 256 19.04 -13.72 1.38
CA CYS A 256 19.81 -12.58 0.88
C CYS A 256 20.09 -12.68 -0.62
N VAL A 257 20.47 -13.85 -1.11
CA VAL A 257 20.68 -14.11 -2.55
C VAL A 257 19.38 -13.90 -3.32
N GLY A 258 18.25 -14.44 -2.84
CA GLY A 258 16.95 -14.24 -3.48
C GLY A 258 16.57 -12.76 -3.57
N VAL A 259 16.76 -11.99 -2.50
CA VAL A 259 16.52 -10.53 -2.53
C VAL A 259 17.45 -9.87 -3.53
N ALA A 260 18.74 -10.22 -3.49
CA ALA A 260 19.76 -9.59 -4.31
C ALA A 260 19.50 -9.78 -5.81
N LEU A 261 19.11 -10.99 -6.23
CA LEU A 261 18.86 -11.33 -7.63
C LEU A 261 17.81 -10.43 -8.31
N VAL A 262 16.86 -9.88 -7.55
CA VAL A 262 15.80 -9.01 -8.09
C VAL A 262 16.04 -7.54 -7.76
N ALA A 263 16.45 -7.25 -6.52
CA ALA A 263 16.58 -5.87 -6.06
C ALA A 263 17.87 -5.19 -6.56
N VAL A 264 19.01 -5.91 -6.57
CA VAL A 264 20.31 -5.32 -6.91
C VAL A 264 20.40 -4.83 -8.35
N PRO A 265 19.87 -5.52 -9.39
CA PRO A 265 19.88 -4.98 -10.76
C PRO A 265 19.24 -3.60 -10.86
N TYR A 266 18.13 -3.37 -10.14
CA TYR A 266 17.49 -2.06 -10.10
C TYR A 266 18.31 -1.04 -9.28
N MET A 267 18.85 -1.43 -8.13
CA MET A 267 19.73 -0.56 -7.33
C MET A 267 20.98 -0.11 -8.11
N VAL A 268 21.58 -1.02 -8.87
CA VAL A 268 22.73 -0.73 -9.76
C VAL A 268 22.30 0.23 -10.86
N LEU A 269 21.13 0.01 -11.47
CA LEU A 269 20.63 0.87 -12.54
C LEU A 269 20.43 2.33 -12.10
N ILE A 270 19.92 2.55 -10.88
CA ILE A 270 19.65 3.89 -10.34
C ILE A 270 20.82 4.47 -9.55
N GLY A 271 21.84 3.66 -9.22
CA GLY A 271 23.01 4.06 -8.45
C GLY A 271 22.75 4.34 -6.96
N LYS A 272 21.59 3.92 -6.43
CA LYS A 272 21.17 4.12 -5.03
C LYS A 272 20.11 3.09 -4.60
N ILE A 273 19.74 3.10 -3.32
CA ILE A 273 18.73 2.16 -2.79
C ILE A 273 17.32 2.51 -3.30
N THR A 274 17.02 3.79 -3.54
CA THR A 274 15.70 4.23 -4.05
C THR A 274 15.77 5.63 -4.65
N ASN A 275 14.93 5.89 -5.65
CA ASN A 275 14.74 7.22 -6.24
C ASN A 275 13.81 8.13 -5.42
N LYS A 276 13.12 7.57 -4.41
CA LYS A 276 12.14 8.31 -3.61
C LYS A 276 12.83 9.38 -2.74
N PRO A 277 12.50 10.69 -2.91
CA PRO A 277 13.18 11.78 -2.22
C PRO A 277 13.16 11.66 -0.69
N THR A 278 12.03 11.24 -0.12
CA THR A 278 11.88 11.07 1.33
C THR A 278 12.84 10.01 1.88
N SER A 279 12.98 8.88 1.19
CA SER A 279 13.86 7.80 1.61
C SER A 279 15.33 8.19 1.43
N ASP A 280 15.69 8.89 0.35
CA ASP A 280 17.04 9.40 0.13
C ASP A 280 17.42 10.45 1.19
N THR A 281 16.50 11.35 1.55
CA THR A 281 16.70 12.34 2.63
C THR A 281 16.95 11.64 3.98
N ILE A 282 16.11 10.66 4.34
CA ILE A 282 16.24 9.90 5.59
C ILE A 282 17.55 9.10 5.63
N LEU A 283 17.96 8.50 4.51
CA LEU A 283 19.18 7.68 4.45
C LEU A 283 20.47 8.51 4.49
N ARG A 284 20.51 9.65 3.78
CA ARG A 284 21.70 10.49 3.70
C ARG A 284 21.88 11.34 4.95
N ASN A 285 20.79 11.91 5.44
CA ASN A 285 20.79 12.81 6.58
C ASN A 285 19.77 12.35 7.63
N PRO A 286 20.04 11.26 8.37
CA PRO A 286 19.07 10.70 9.31
C PRO A 286 18.66 11.74 10.38
N TRP A 287 19.63 12.56 10.81
CA TRP A 287 19.52 13.51 11.93
C TRP A 287 19.33 14.96 11.51
N ASP A 288 19.14 15.24 10.23
CA ASP A 288 18.89 16.60 9.74
C ASP A 288 17.38 16.86 9.70
N ASP A 289 16.95 17.99 10.22
CA ASP A 289 15.54 18.36 10.38
C ASP A 289 14.95 19.04 9.14
N GLN A 290 15.78 19.29 8.12
CA GLN A 290 15.35 19.91 6.88
C GLN A 290 14.88 18.84 5.87
N PRO A 291 13.58 18.79 5.51
CA PRO A 291 13.14 17.94 4.41
C PRO A 291 13.82 18.40 3.12
N GLY A 292 14.35 17.45 2.33
CA GLY A 292 15.02 17.72 1.06
C GLY A 292 14.20 18.63 0.12
N ARG A 293 14.91 19.31 -0.79
CA ARG A 293 14.37 20.32 -1.71
C ARG A 293 13.08 19.81 -2.42
N PRO A 294 11.95 20.54 -2.35
CA PRO A 294 10.70 20.14 -3.00
C PRO A 294 10.78 20.18 -4.54
N ILE A 295 9.99 19.34 -5.21
CA ILE A 295 9.88 19.16 -6.68
C ILE A 295 9.56 20.47 -7.44
N TRP A 296 9.05 21.51 -6.76
CA TRP A 296 8.58 22.75 -7.36
C TRP A 296 9.64 23.86 -7.48
N THR A 297 10.87 23.62 -7.05
CA THR A 297 11.96 24.60 -7.23
C THR A 297 12.25 24.80 -8.71
N GLY A 298 11.93 26.00 -9.23
CA GLY A 298 12.16 26.39 -10.63
C GLY A 298 10.92 26.89 -11.39
N GLN A 299 9.72 26.86 -10.79
CA GLN A 299 8.55 27.48 -11.40
C GLN A 299 8.49 28.99 -11.13
N PRO A 300 8.06 29.81 -12.11
CA PRO A 300 7.96 31.26 -11.93
C PRO A 300 6.90 31.60 -10.86
N GLY A 301 7.27 32.45 -9.90
CA GLY A 301 6.42 32.86 -8.77
C GLY A 301 6.69 32.15 -7.43
N VAL A 302 7.71 31.29 -7.35
CA VAL A 302 8.02 30.51 -6.15
C VAL A 302 8.81 31.34 -5.13
N CYS A 303 8.14 31.97 -4.17
CA CYS A 303 8.72 32.18 -2.85
C CYS A 303 8.86 30.82 -2.15
N ALA A 304 10.02 30.56 -1.53
CA ALA A 304 10.43 29.27 -0.98
C ALA A 304 9.30 28.48 -0.27
N PRO A 305 8.87 27.30 -0.79
CA PRO A 305 7.77 26.54 -0.20
C PRO A 305 8.22 25.28 0.56
N LYS A 306 7.33 24.85 1.45
CA LYS A 306 7.35 23.59 2.20
C LYS A 306 6.95 22.39 1.30
N PRO A 307 7.42 21.16 1.60
CA PRO A 307 7.21 19.98 0.74
C PRO A 307 5.74 19.58 0.58
N ALA A 308 5.41 19.08 -0.62
CA ALA A 308 4.06 18.72 -1.08
C ALA A 308 3.47 17.48 -0.37
N THR A 309 2.15 17.49 -0.10
CA THR A 309 1.50 16.48 0.77
C THR A 309 0.12 15.98 0.27
N PRO A 310 -0.23 14.68 0.49
CA PRO A 310 -1.52 14.06 0.14
C PRO A 310 -2.63 14.25 1.20
N LEU A 311 -3.88 14.01 0.82
CA LEU A 311 -5.08 14.58 1.47
C LEU A 311 -5.70 13.81 2.66
N PHE A 312 -5.27 12.58 2.97
CA PHE A 312 -5.89 11.72 4.00
C PHE A 312 -4.86 11.31 5.05
N ALA A 313 -4.59 12.17 6.03
CA ALA A 313 -3.59 11.90 7.06
C ALA A 313 -3.70 12.75 8.31
N ALA A 314 -3.10 12.22 9.37
CA ALA A 314 -2.70 13.00 10.53
C ALA A 314 -1.38 13.74 10.23
N TRP A 315 -1.36 15.04 10.52
CA TRP A 315 -0.22 15.92 10.32
C TRP A 315 0.14 16.67 11.58
N TRP A 316 1.43 16.86 11.81
CA TRP A 316 1.94 17.76 12.85
C TRP A 316 1.86 19.19 12.34
N ASP A 317 1.14 20.07 13.04
CA ASP A 317 1.04 21.49 12.69
C ASP A 317 1.88 22.33 13.66
N PRO A 318 3.01 22.93 13.22
CA PRO A 318 3.86 23.73 14.10
C PRO A 318 3.14 24.90 14.78
N LYS A 319 2.05 25.44 14.20
CA LYS A 319 1.30 26.57 14.78
C LYS A 319 0.24 26.11 15.79
N VAL A 320 -0.35 24.93 15.59
CA VAL A 320 -1.45 24.40 16.43
C VAL A 320 -0.94 23.44 17.51
N ASP A 321 0.22 22.81 17.27
CA ASP A 321 0.84 21.82 18.15
C ASP A 321 2.08 22.36 18.89
N GLU A 322 2.26 23.68 18.90
CA GLU A 322 3.32 24.34 19.67
C GLU A 322 3.26 23.93 21.15
N GLY A 323 4.41 23.55 21.73
CA GLY A 323 4.53 23.08 23.11
C GLY A 323 4.09 21.63 23.37
N LYS A 324 3.54 20.90 22.38
CA LYS A 324 3.17 19.48 22.56
C LYS A 324 4.37 18.55 22.31
N SER A 325 4.34 17.35 22.88
CA SER A 325 5.34 16.31 22.57
C SER A 325 5.07 15.71 21.19
N ARG A 326 6.05 15.85 20.29
CA ARG A 326 5.99 15.30 18.92
C ARG A 326 5.93 13.76 18.90
N ILE A 327 6.58 13.10 19.84
CA ILE A 327 6.55 11.63 19.98
C ILE A 327 5.16 11.18 20.42
N LEU A 328 4.55 11.87 21.40
CA LEU A 328 3.21 11.54 21.87
C LEU A 328 2.16 11.76 20.77
N TRP A 329 2.30 12.84 20.01
CA TRP A 329 1.47 13.07 18.83
C TRP A 329 1.65 11.97 17.80
N ALA A 330 2.89 11.58 17.49
CA ALA A 330 3.18 10.53 16.51
C ALA A 330 2.55 9.20 16.93
N ALA A 331 2.67 8.81 18.20
CA ALA A 331 2.04 7.62 18.75
C ALA A 331 0.51 7.66 18.62
N ARG A 332 -0.11 8.79 18.99
CA ARG A 332 -1.56 8.99 18.88
C ARG A 332 -2.03 8.98 17.43
N ALA A 333 -1.27 9.59 16.52
CA ALA A 333 -1.56 9.64 15.10
C ALA A 333 -1.50 8.24 14.47
N VAL A 334 -0.41 7.50 14.68
CA VAL A 334 -0.26 6.12 14.18
C VAL A 334 -1.38 5.23 14.72
N TRP A 335 -1.68 5.32 16.02
CA TRP A 335 -2.76 4.54 16.63
C TRP A 335 -4.13 4.87 16.03
N SER A 336 -4.45 6.16 15.88
CA SER A 336 -5.72 6.63 15.32
C SER A 336 -5.90 6.15 13.88
N GLU A 337 -4.90 6.34 13.02
CA GLU A 337 -4.95 5.92 11.61
C GLU A 337 -5.01 4.39 11.48
N MET A 338 -4.32 3.65 12.35
CA MET A 338 -4.35 2.18 12.36
C MET A 338 -5.72 1.62 12.79
N ILE A 339 -6.31 2.15 13.87
CA ILE A 339 -7.60 1.67 14.37
C ILE A 339 -8.75 2.00 13.41
N LYS A 340 -8.73 3.19 12.79
CA LYS A 340 -9.68 3.54 11.72
C LYS A 340 -9.59 2.56 10.57
N ALA A 341 -8.37 2.26 10.12
CA ALA A 341 -8.13 1.32 9.03
C ALA A 341 -8.58 -0.12 9.37
N LEU A 342 -8.56 -0.48 10.65
CA LEU A 342 -9.06 -1.76 11.18
C LEU A 342 -10.57 -1.75 11.50
N HIS A 343 -11.29 -0.68 11.17
CA HIS A 343 -12.72 -0.51 11.49
C HIS A 343 -13.02 -0.77 12.97
N TYR A 344 -12.09 -0.39 13.86
CA TYR A 344 -12.14 -0.52 15.32
C TYR A 344 -12.23 -1.95 15.86
N VAL A 345 -13.25 -2.71 15.47
CA VAL A 345 -13.56 -4.06 15.95
C VAL A 345 -12.43 -5.04 15.62
N VAL A 346 -11.86 -4.99 14.41
CA VAL A 346 -10.74 -5.89 14.04
C VAL A 346 -9.49 -5.56 14.85
N GLY A 347 -9.30 -4.29 15.24
CA GLY A 347 -8.23 -3.88 16.15
C GLY A 347 -8.38 -4.50 17.54
N ALA A 348 -9.57 -4.44 18.12
CA ALA A 348 -9.86 -5.08 19.41
C ALA A 348 -9.68 -6.61 19.34
N LEU A 349 -10.16 -7.25 18.27
CA LEU A 349 -9.97 -8.68 18.04
C LEU A 349 -8.49 -9.05 17.90
N THR A 350 -7.68 -8.20 17.26
CA THR A 350 -6.24 -8.44 17.11
C THR A 350 -5.55 -8.43 18.48
N LEU A 351 -5.86 -7.47 19.36
CA LEU A 351 -5.32 -7.45 20.72
C LEU A 351 -5.73 -8.68 21.52
N PHE A 352 -7.00 -9.09 21.40
CA PHE A 352 -7.49 -10.31 22.03
C PHE A 352 -6.78 -11.57 21.47
N ALA A 353 -6.52 -11.62 20.16
CA ALA A 353 -5.79 -12.72 19.52
C ALA A 353 -4.36 -12.84 20.05
N LEU A 354 -3.66 -11.73 20.25
CA LEU A 354 -2.32 -11.72 20.85
C LEU A 354 -2.36 -12.31 22.27
N PHE A 355 -3.37 -11.97 23.07
CA PHE A 355 -3.57 -12.56 24.39
C PHE A 355 -3.88 -14.06 24.31
N VAL A 356 -4.84 -14.49 23.49
CA VAL A 356 -5.25 -15.89 23.37
C VAL A 356 -4.09 -16.77 22.87
N HIS A 357 -3.33 -16.28 21.89
CA HIS A 357 -2.22 -17.01 21.29
C HIS A 357 -0.87 -16.77 21.97
N ARG A 358 -0.81 -16.05 23.10
CA ARG A 358 0.44 -15.75 23.84
C ARG A 358 1.30 -16.99 24.09
N ARG A 359 0.67 -18.12 24.45
CA ARG A 359 1.40 -19.39 24.67
C ARG A 359 2.07 -19.85 23.36
N ARG A 360 1.35 -19.87 22.24
CA ARG A 360 1.93 -20.26 20.93
C ARG A 360 3.07 -19.34 20.49
N LEU A 361 2.98 -18.05 20.83
CA LEU A 361 4.05 -17.08 20.56
C LEU A 361 5.32 -17.42 21.36
N PHE A 362 5.19 -17.72 22.65
CA PHE A 362 6.33 -18.03 23.52
C PHE A 362 6.88 -19.46 23.37
N TYR A 363 6.10 -20.42 22.85
CA TYR A 363 6.51 -21.82 22.69
C TYR A 363 7.01 -22.19 21.28
N GLY A 364 7.54 -21.22 20.51
CA GLY A 364 8.43 -21.53 19.37
C GLY A 364 7.79 -21.76 17.99
N ASP A 365 6.58 -21.26 17.70
CA ASP A 365 6.04 -21.28 16.32
C ASP A 365 6.71 -20.20 15.47
N TRP A 366 7.88 -20.51 14.89
CA TRP A 366 8.66 -19.59 14.05
C TRP A 366 7.88 -19.04 12.84
N GLY A 367 6.87 -19.77 12.36
CA GLY A 367 5.96 -19.28 11.33
C GLY A 367 5.13 -18.09 11.81
N LEU A 368 4.65 -18.13 13.06
CA LEU A 368 3.89 -17.03 13.65
C LEU A 368 4.77 -15.83 14.00
N TRP A 369 6.07 -16.03 14.26
CA TRP A 369 7.00 -14.93 14.49
C TRP A 369 7.23 -14.04 13.26
N VAL A 370 7.09 -14.57 12.04
CA VAL A 370 7.24 -13.75 10.80
C VAL A 370 6.27 -12.55 10.78
N PRO A 371 4.94 -12.73 10.84
CA PRO A 371 4.01 -11.59 10.87
C PRO A 371 4.13 -10.73 12.14
N ILE A 372 4.53 -11.30 13.28
CA ILE A 372 4.69 -10.55 14.54
C ILE A 372 5.90 -9.61 14.48
N THR A 373 7.06 -10.14 14.07
CA THR A 373 8.28 -9.36 13.88
C THR A 373 8.08 -8.29 12.81
N LEU A 374 7.45 -8.64 11.68
CA LEU A 374 7.12 -7.66 10.63
C LEU A 374 6.19 -6.55 11.15
N SER A 375 5.17 -6.90 11.94
CA SER A 375 4.28 -5.92 12.56
C SER A 375 5.03 -4.97 13.50
N GLY A 376 5.97 -5.49 14.30
CA GLY A 376 6.82 -4.70 15.18
C GLY A 376 7.71 -3.71 14.42
N ILE A 377 8.42 -4.18 13.38
CA ILE A 377 9.25 -3.31 12.53
C ILE A 377 8.40 -2.21 11.88
N MET A 378 7.24 -2.58 11.33
CA MET A 378 6.35 -1.62 10.66
C MET A 378 5.82 -0.58 11.63
N LEU A 379 5.43 -0.98 12.84
CA LEU A 379 4.99 -0.04 13.86
C LEU A 379 6.11 0.94 14.25
N LEU A 380 7.33 0.44 14.45
CA LEU A 380 8.49 1.29 14.75
C LEU A 380 8.80 2.26 13.60
N LEU A 381 8.75 1.81 12.35
CA LEU A 381 8.95 2.66 11.19
C LEU A 381 7.86 3.74 11.07
N LEU A 382 6.60 3.39 11.31
CA LEU A 382 5.49 4.34 11.27
C LEU A 382 5.62 5.39 12.38
N LEU A 383 6.01 4.99 13.59
CA LEU A 383 6.29 5.91 14.70
C LEU A 383 7.46 6.83 14.37
N PHE A 384 8.55 6.30 13.81
CA PHE A 384 9.69 7.08 13.36
C PHE A 384 9.30 8.09 12.28
N LEU A 385 8.58 7.64 11.24
CA LEU A 385 8.13 8.49 10.15
C LEU A 385 7.18 9.58 10.64
N ALA A 386 6.22 9.24 11.50
CA ALA A 386 5.33 10.22 12.10
C ALA A 386 6.11 11.22 12.95
N ALA A 387 7.01 10.77 13.83
CA ALA A 387 7.78 11.66 14.69
C ALA A 387 8.75 12.57 13.90
N ARG A 388 9.38 12.07 12.82
CA ARG A 388 10.38 12.83 12.04
C ARG A 388 9.77 13.66 10.92
N VAL A 389 8.91 13.04 10.10
CA VAL A 389 8.29 13.70 8.93
C VAL A 389 7.03 14.47 9.34
N GLY A 390 6.41 14.14 10.47
CA GLY A 390 5.19 14.81 10.92
C GLY A 390 3.96 14.38 10.12
N TYR A 391 3.95 13.15 9.59
CA TYR A 391 2.96 12.64 8.66
C TYR A 391 2.71 11.15 8.82
N VAL A 392 1.45 10.76 8.96
CA VAL A 392 1.01 9.38 8.79
C VAL A 392 -0.41 9.35 8.22
N SER A 393 -0.65 8.43 7.29
CA SER A 393 -1.95 8.23 6.65
C SER A 393 -2.39 6.78 6.81
N GLU A 394 -3.70 6.54 6.69
CA GLU A 394 -4.28 5.20 6.67
C GLU A 394 -3.63 4.29 5.62
N ARG A 395 -3.23 4.81 4.45
CA ARG A 395 -2.53 4.01 3.42
C ARG A 395 -1.18 3.44 3.87
N HIS A 396 -0.50 4.10 4.82
CA HIS A 396 0.77 3.60 5.33
C HIS A 396 0.59 2.42 6.30
N THR A 397 -0.60 2.26 6.87
CA THR A 397 -0.89 1.20 7.85
C THR A 397 -1.37 -0.09 7.16
N VAL A 398 -1.66 -0.09 5.86
CA VAL A 398 -2.39 -1.19 5.19
C VAL A 398 -1.66 -2.53 5.25
N LEU A 399 -0.32 -2.57 5.20
CA LEU A 399 0.40 -3.85 5.39
C LEU A 399 0.20 -4.38 6.82
N LEU A 400 0.21 -3.51 7.82
CA LEU A 400 -0.07 -3.89 9.20
C LEU A 400 -1.54 -4.33 9.35
N VAL A 401 -2.48 -3.61 8.73
CA VAL A 401 -3.90 -3.96 8.70
C VAL A 401 -4.11 -5.36 8.10
N MET A 402 -3.40 -5.71 7.03
CA MET A 402 -3.42 -7.05 6.43
C MET A 402 -3.06 -8.14 7.43
N LEU A 403 -1.98 -7.96 8.20
CA LEU A 403 -1.54 -8.91 9.23
C LEU A 403 -2.53 -8.97 10.39
N CYS A 404 -3.03 -7.82 10.84
CA CYS A 404 -4.05 -7.70 11.88
C CYS A 404 -5.38 -8.35 11.47
N CYS A 405 -5.78 -8.32 10.19
CA CYS A 405 -6.98 -9.02 9.75
C CYS A 405 -6.89 -10.54 9.96
N ILE A 406 -5.72 -11.13 9.73
CA ILE A 406 -5.48 -12.56 9.95
C ILE A 406 -5.49 -12.90 11.45
N LEU A 407 -4.82 -12.09 12.27
CA LEU A 407 -4.82 -12.27 13.73
C LEU A 407 -6.20 -12.02 14.34
N GLY A 408 -6.87 -10.92 13.96
CA GLY A 408 -8.23 -10.62 14.40
C GLY A 408 -9.24 -11.71 14.02
N ALA A 409 -9.12 -12.28 12.82
CA ALA A 409 -9.94 -13.43 12.41
C ALA A 409 -9.70 -14.67 13.28
N SER A 410 -8.48 -14.90 13.79
CA SER A 410 -8.19 -16.04 14.67
C SER A 410 -8.80 -15.89 16.07
N ALA A 411 -9.16 -14.68 16.47
CA ALA A 411 -9.82 -14.37 17.73
C ALA A 411 -11.34 -14.58 17.74
N ILE A 412 -12.00 -14.67 16.57
CA ILE A 412 -13.47 -14.76 16.47
C ILE A 412 -14.01 -15.95 17.25
N GLN A 413 -13.51 -17.15 16.97
CA GLN A 413 -13.98 -18.38 17.64
C GLN A 413 -13.68 -18.37 19.16
N PRO A 414 -12.42 -18.11 19.62
CA PRO A 414 -12.14 -18.03 21.04
C PRO A 414 -12.99 -16.99 21.78
N LEU A 415 -13.34 -15.88 21.13
CA LEU A 415 -14.15 -14.83 21.74
C LEU A 415 -15.60 -15.30 21.94
N THR A 416 -16.20 -15.92 20.92
CA THR A 416 -17.57 -16.45 21.04
C THR A 416 -17.64 -17.58 22.06
N ASP A 417 -16.61 -18.43 22.13
CA ASP A 417 -16.53 -19.49 23.14
C ASP A 417 -16.39 -18.92 24.57
N ALA A 418 -15.68 -17.80 24.73
CA ALA A 418 -15.56 -17.10 26.01
C ALA A 418 -16.89 -16.48 26.43
N PHE A 419 -17.63 -15.85 25.51
CA PHE A 419 -18.95 -15.28 25.79
C PHE A 419 -20.00 -16.32 26.10
N ALA A 420 -19.97 -17.49 25.43
CA ALA A 420 -20.88 -18.59 25.73
C ALA A 420 -20.76 -19.12 27.17
N LYS A 421 -19.59 -18.94 27.81
CA LYS A 421 -19.35 -19.36 29.20
C LYS A 421 -19.85 -18.34 30.24
N ILE A 422 -20.20 -17.12 29.84
CA ILE A 422 -20.69 -16.08 30.75
C ILE A 422 -22.21 -16.24 30.88
N PRO A 423 -22.77 -16.52 32.07
CA PRO A 423 -24.18 -16.91 32.22
C PRO A 423 -25.21 -15.93 31.63
N VAL A 424 -24.94 -14.63 31.69
CA VAL A 424 -25.82 -13.58 31.14
C VAL A 424 -25.71 -13.49 29.62
N LEU A 425 -24.50 -13.53 29.08
CA LEU A 425 -24.24 -13.39 27.64
C LEU A 425 -24.51 -14.71 26.88
N GLY A 426 -24.28 -15.86 27.50
CA GLY A 426 -24.54 -17.18 26.93
C GLY A 426 -26.01 -17.40 26.62
N ARG A 427 -26.93 -16.77 27.37
CA ARG A 427 -28.38 -16.80 27.07
C ARG A 427 -28.74 -16.10 25.76
N LEU A 428 -27.91 -15.16 25.29
CA LEU A 428 -28.09 -14.49 24.00
C LEU A 428 -27.57 -15.34 22.83
N ILE A 429 -26.74 -16.35 23.11
CA ILE A 429 -26.17 -17.25 22.10
C ILE A 429 -27.08 -18.47 21.97
N ILE A 430 -28.12 -18.32 21.16
CA ILE A 430 -29.11 -19.38 20.90
C ILE A 430 -28.46 -20.58 20.21
N TRP A 431 -27.48 -20.34 19.32
CA TRP A 431 -26.78 -21.36 18.54
C TRP A 431 -25.25 -21.21 18.68
N PRO A 432 -24.62 -21.82 19.70
CA PRO A 432 -23.18 -21.67 19.95
C PRO A 432 -22.30 -22.03 18.74
N ALA A 433 -22.71 -23.04 17.96
CA ALA A 433 -22.00 -23.46 16.75
C ALA A 433 -22.05 -22.40 15.62
N ALA A 434 -23.08 -21.56 15.57
CA ALA A 434 -23.25 -20.52 14.55
C ALA A 434 -22.68 -19.16 15.00
N ALA A 435 -22.44 -18.95 16.30
CA ALA A 435 -22.00 -17.68 16.87
C ALA A 435 -20.75 -17.07 16.18
N PRO A 436 -19.68 -17.84 15.87
CA PRO A 436 -18.51 -17.30 15.16
C PRO A 436 -18.86 -16.76 13.77
N ALA A 437 -19.73 -17.48 13.03
CA ALA A 437 -20.16 -17.07 11.71
C ALA A 437 -21.06 -15.83 11.77
N VAL A 438 -21.94 -15.74 12.78
CA VAL A 438 -22.79 -14.56 13.01
C VAL A 438 -21.94 -13.33 13.34
N LEU A 439 -20.97 -13.46 14.26
CA LEU A 439 -20.06 -12.35 14.59
C LEU A 439 -19.25 -11.91 13.38
N PHE A 440 -18.70 -12.87 12.62
CA PHE A 440 -17.99 -12.58 11.38
C PHE A 440 -18.86 -11.83 10.37
N LEU A 441 -20.07 -12.32 10.10
CA LEU A 441 -21.01 -11.66 9.18
C LEU A 441 -21.42 -10.27 9.67
N ALA A 442 -21.62 -10.08 10.97
CA ALA A 442 -21.92 -8.77 11.54
C ALA A 442 -20.80 -7.75 11.27
N ILE A 443 -19.53 -8.15 11.41
CA ILE A 443 -18.37 -7.29 11.11
C ILE A 443 -18.30 -6.96 9.61
N VAL A 444 -18.53 -7.96 8.75
CA VAL A 444 -18.56 -7.75 7.29
C VAL A 444 -19.68 -6.78 6.91
N CYS A 445 -20.90 -7.00 7.40
CA CYS A 445 -22.06 -6.18 7.11
C CYS A 445 -21.92 -4.76 7.67
N SER A 446 -21.24 -4.56 8.80
CA SER A 446 -20.99 -3.21 9.34
C SER A 446 -19.98 -2.42 8.52
N ALA A 447 -19.01 -3.11 7.87
CA ALA A 447 -17.99 -2.48 7.06
C ALA A 447 -18.51 -2.05 5.67
N LEU A 448 -19.35 -2.88 5.03
CA LEU A 448 -19.77 -2.69 3.63
C LEU A 448 -20.35 -1.30 3.29
N PRO A 449 -21.26 -0.69 4.09
CA PRO A 449 -21.79 0.64 3.78
C PRO A 449 -20.71 1.73 3.74
N TYR A 450 -19.66 1.59 4.56
CA TYR A 450 -18.53 2.50 4.55
C TYR A 450 -17.57 2.18 3.41
N THR A 451 -17.39 0.92 3.08
CA THR A 451 -16.57 0.50 1.95
C THR A 451 -17.12 1.07 0.65
N LEU A 452 -18.40 0.83 0.38
CA LEU A 452 -19.06 1.12 -0.90
C LEU A 452 -19.38 2.60 -1.17
N LYS A 453 -19.07 3.55 -0.27
CA LYS A 453 -19.30 4.97 -0.61
C LYS A 453 -18.37 5.42 -1.76
N PRO A 454 -18.86 6.26 -2.69
CA PRO A 454 -18.08 6.78 -3.81
C PRO A 454 -16.75 7.41 -3.38
N MET A 455 -15.73 7.24 -4.23
CA MET A 455 -14.40 7.79 -3.98
C MET A 455 -14.25 9.18 -4.60
N HIS A 456 -13.73 10.11 -3.81
CA HIS A 456 -13.41 11.49 -4.21
C HIS A 456 -14.54 12.31 -4.87
N PRO A 457 -15.81 12.23 -4.41
CA PRO A 457 -16.95 12.85 -5.10
C PRO A 457 -16.84 14.38 -5.22
N HIS A 458 -16.15 15.04 -4.28
CA HIS A 458 -15.97 16.49 -4.28
C HIS A 458 -14.96 17.00 -5.32
N ARG A 459 -14.31 16.12 -6.07
CA ARG A 459 -13.20 16.45 -6.99
C ARG A 459 -13.53 16.27 -8.45
N GLU A 460 -14.75 15.83 -8.74
CA GLU A 460 -15.22 15.59 -10.10
C GLU A 460 -15.06 16.84 -10.99
N GLY A 461 -15.22 18.03 -10.42
CA GLY A 461 -15.06 19.29 -11.14
C GLY A 461 -13.68 19.49 -11.78
N HIS A 462 -12.61 18.91 -11.23
CA HIS A 462 -11.29 19.01 -11.85
C HIS A 462 -11.22 18.27 -13.19
N LYS A 463 -11.90 17.13 -13.30
CA LYS A 463 -11.99 16.37 -14.54
C LYS A 463 -12.75 17.14 -15.60
N HIS A 464 -13.88 17.75 -15.23
CA HIS A 464 -14.66 18.58 -16.15
C HIS A 464 -13.92 19.85 -16.57
N ALA A 465 -13.29 20.54 -15.61
CA ALA A 465 -12.45 21.71 -15.88
C ALA A 465 -11.29 21.38 -16.82
N GLY A 466 -10.59 20.25 -16.61
CA GLY A 466 -9.51 19.81 -17.50
C GLY A 466 -9.97 19.51 -18.92
N ARG A 467 -11.10 18.82 -19.09
CA ARG A 467 -11.70 18.56 -20.41
C ARG A 467 -12.12 19.82 -21.13
N TRP A 468 -12.71 20.78 -20.39
CA TRP A 468 -13.06 22.08 -20.93
C TRP A 468 -11.80 22.85 -21.35
N LEU A 469 -10.78 22.91 -20.47
CA LEU A 469 -9.50 23.56 -20.73
C LEU A 469 -8.78 23.01 -21.97
N ALA A 470 -8.87 21.71 -22.25
CA ALA A 470 -8.28 21.09 -23.43
C ALA A 470 -8.67 21.77 -24.76
N GLY A 471 -9.85 22.39 -24.83
CA GLY A 471 -10.33 23.14 -26.00
C GLY A 471 -10.15 24.66 -25.93
N GLN A 472 -9.59 25.20 -24.83
CA GLN A 472 -9.55 26.65 -24.56
C GLN A 472 -8.13 27.20 -24.44
N ILE A 473 -7.20 26.40 -23.94
CA ILE A 473 -5.84 26.83 -23.62
C ILE A 473 -4.90 26.67 -24.82
N SER A 474 -4.04 27.66 -25.08
CA SER A 474 -2.99 27.55 -26.10
C SER A 474 -1.70 26.96 -25.53
N ASP A 475 -0.78 26.51 -26.40
CA ASP A 475 0.54 26.03 -25.96
C ASP A 475 1.41 27.11 -25.32
N LYS A 476 1.14 28.39 -25.64
CA LYS A 476 1.84 29.57 -25.10
C LYS A 476 1.32 30.03 -23.74
N ASP A 477 0.13 29.57 -23.35
CA ASP A 477 -0.47 29.94 -22.07
C ASP A 477 0.07 29.08 -20.93
N TRP A 478 0.01 29.63 -19.72
CA TRP A 478 0.34 28.91 -18.50
C TRP A 478 -0.92 28.39 -17.82
N LEU A 479 -0.84 27.18 -17.26
CA LEU A 479 -1.89 26.60 -16.42
C LEU A 479 -1.35 26.37 -15.02
N GLN A 480 -1.90 27.11 -14.06
CA GLN A 480 -1.65 26.93 -12.64
C GLN A 480 -2.78 26.09 -12.04
N ASP A 481 -2.49 24.79 -11.89
CA ASP A 481 -3.38 23.83 -11.24
C ASP A 481 -2.68 23.22 -10.00
N PRO A 482 -2.91 23.77 -8.79
CA PRO A 482 -2.25 23.30 -7.58
C PRO A 482 -2.48 21.80 -7.27
N LEU A 483 -3.59 21.23 -7.76
CA LEU A 483 -3.97 19.83 -7.55
C LEU A 483 -3.59 18.92 -8.73
N ALA A 484 -3.20 19.50 -9.87
CA ALA A 484 -2.69 18.88 -11.10
C ALA A 484 -3.66 17.98 -11.88
N TRP A 485 -4.88 17.74 -11.39
CA TRP A 485 -5.86 16.91 -12.11
C TRP A 485 -6.35 17.57 -13.40
N ALA A 486 -6.72 18.85 -13.34
CA ALA A 486 -7.25 19.55 -14.51
C ALA A 486 -6.17 19.66 -15.60
N GLU A 487 -4.93 19.92 -15.21
CA GLU A 487 -3.78 19.93 -16.15
C GLU A 487 -3.54 18.56 -16.80
N PHE A 488 -3.69 17.47 -16.05
CA PHE A 488 -3.57 16.11 -16.58
C PHE A 488 -4.71 15.76 -17.56
N TYR A 489 -5.97 16.05 -17.18
CA TYR A 489 -7.13 15.84 -18.05
C TYR A 489 -7.15 16.75 -19.28
N ALA A 490 -6.51 17.92 -19.21
CA ALA A 490 -6.27 18.79 -20.35
C ALA A 490 -5.18 18.25 -21.31
N GLY A 491 -4.51 17.14 -20.96
CA GLY A 491 -3.49 16.52 -21.78
C GLY A 491 -2.08 17.12 -21.65
N ARG A 492 -1.90 18.16 -20.82
CA ARG A 492 -0.64 18.94 -20.77
C ARG A 492 0.48 18.22 -20.02
N THR A 493 0.16 17.43 -18.99
CA THR A 493 1.16 16.75 -18.14
C THR A 493 1.17 15.22 -18.27
N LEU A 494 0.73 14.68 -19.40
CA LEU A 494 0.63 13.22 -19.60
C LEU A 494 1.99 12.51 -19.58
N TYR A 495 3.04 13.12 -20.13
CA TYR A 495 4.37 12.50 -20.27
C TYR A 495 5.48 13.19 -19.45
N LYS A 496 5.27 14.45 -19.07
CA LYS A 496 6.18 15.22 -18.22
C LYS A 496 5.39 16.18 -17.32
N THR A 497 5.99 16.61 -16.22
CA THR A 497 5.53 17.83 -15.54
C THR A 497 5.92 19.02 -16.41
N VAL A 498 4.99 19.92 -16.70
CA VAL A 498 5.26 21.07 -17.57
C VAL A 498 6.16 22.05 -16.82
N SER A 499 7.29 22.40 -17.44
CA SER A 499 7.97 23.65 -17.18
C SER A 499 7.39 24.67 -18.15
N TYR A 500 7.06 25.85 -17.64
CA TYR A 500 6.43 26.93 -18.39
C TYR A 500 7.50 27.98 -18.73
N PRO A 501 8.28 27.82 -19.82
CA PRO A 501 9.29 28.80 -20.21
C PRO A 501 8.65 30.06 -20.82
N GLY A 502 9.34 31.20 -20.71
CA GLY A 502 8.94 32.46 -21.35
C GLY A 502 7.95 33.30 -20.55
N GLU A 503 7.25 34.20 -21.23
CA GLU A 503 6.12 34.97 -20.67
C GLU A 503 4.83 34.50 -21.35
N PRO A 504 3.81 34.07 -20.60
CA PRO A 504 2.55 33.65 -21.20
C PRO A 504 1.75 34.86 -21.68
N GLU A 505 0.83 34.65 -22.61
CA GLU A 505 -0.20 35.65 -22.89
C GLU A 505 -1.27 35.63 -21.78
N TYR A 506 -1.70 34.43 -21.39
CA TYR A 506 -2.63 34.21 -20.29
C TYR A 506 -2.12 33.20 -19.26
N ILE A 507 -2.48 33.45 -18.01
CA ILE A 507 -2.37 32.48 -16.91
C ILE A 507 -3.77 32.00 -16.59
N TRP A 508 -3.99 30.71 -16.77
CA TRP A 508 -5.20 29.99 -16.39
C TRP A 508 -5.02 29.42 -14.99
N ILE A 509 -5.99 29.65 -14.10
CA ILE A 509 -5.88 29.21 -12.70
C ILE A 509 -7.10 28.36 -12.34
N VAL A 510 -6.85 27.19 -11.74
CA VAL A 510 -7.90 26.27 -11.28
C VAL A 510 -7.95 26.26 -9.76
N ILE A 511 -9.13 26.52 -9.18
CA ILE A 511 -9.34 26.63 -7.72
C ILE A 511 -10.59 25.82 -7.31
N GLU A 512 -10.51 25.10 -6.19
CA GLU A 512 -11.70 24.55 -5.50
C GLU A 512 -12.31 25.59 -4.54
N LYS A 513 -13.64 25.71 -4.52
CA LYS A 513 -14.47 26.52 -3.60
C LYS A 513 -15.41 25.61 -2.79
N GLY A 514 -15.98 26.14 -1.70
CA GLY A 514 -16.90 25.44 -0.80
C GLY A 514 -16.19 24.82 0.41
N LYS A 515 -16.70 23.69 0.92
CA LYS A 515 -16.14 22.95 2.08
C LYS A 515 -14.74 22.41 1.77
N SER A 516 -13.73 23.27 1.90
CA SER A 516 -12.35 23.00 1.51
C SER A 516 -11.73 21.92 2.38
N SER A 517 -11.04 20.97 1.76
CA SER A 517 -10.05 20.18 2.47
C SER A 517 -8.91 21.10 2.93
N PRO A 518 -8.22 20.84 4.05
CA PRO A 518 -7.08 21.67 4.44
C PRO A 518 -5.99 21.64 3.35
N HIS A 519 -5.79 22.77 2.66
CA HIS A 519 -4.83 22.94 1.55
C HIS A 519 -3.51 23.58 1.99
N SER A 520 -3.23 23.64 3.30
CA SER A 520 -2.19 24.45 3.95
C SER A 520 -0.73 24.16 3.55
N ARG A 521 -0.50 23.29 2.56
CA ARG A 521 0.83 22.82 2.13
C ARG A 521 0.94 22.58 0.61
N LEU A 522 0.01 23.09 -0.19
CA LEU A 522 0.14 23.12 -1.65
C LEU A 522 0.90 24.40 -2.03
N PRO A 523 2.14 24.32 -2.58
CA PRO A 523 3.00 25.50 -2.79
C PRO A 523 2.36 26.62 -3.62
N GLN A 524 1.57 26.24 -4.62
CA GLN A 524 0.91 27.17 -5.52
C GLN A 524 -0.45 27.66 -5.02
N TRP A 525 -0.99 27.09 -3.94
CA TRP A 525 -2.39 27.31 -3.56
C TRP A 525 -2.66 28.73 -3.05
N ASP A 526 -1.78 29.25 -2.19
CA ASP A 526 -1.94 30.59 -1.65
C ASP A 526 -1.72 31.66 -2.73
N ASP A 527 -0.73 31.48 -3.61
CA ASP A 527 -0.50 32.35 -4.78
C ASP A 527 -1.69 32.28 -5.77
N ALA A 528 -2.19 31.09 -6.09
CA ALA A 528 -3.37 30.93 -6.94
C ALA A 528 -4.60 31.63 -6.35
N LYS A 529 -4.84 31.47 -5.04
CA LYS A 529 -5.93 32.17 -4.33
C LYS A 529 -5.78 33.68 -4.38
N GLN A 530 -4.57 34.18 -4.17
CA GLN A 530 -4.29 35.61 -4.20
C GLN A 530 -4.57 36.19 -5.60
N ARG A 531 -4.14 35.49 -6.66
CA ARG A 531 -4.33 35.93 -8.05
C ARG A 531 -5.79 35.97 -8.50
N VAL A 532 -6.63 35.07 -8.00
CA VAL A 532 -8.07 35.04 -8.37
C VAL A 532 -8.94 35.92 -7.48
N THR A 533 -8.37 36.55 -6.45
CA THR A 533 -9.14 37.43 -5.55
C THR A 533 -9.67 38.64 -6.33
N GLY A 534 -10.98 38.86 -6.29
CA GLY A 534 -11.66 39.94 -7.03
C GLY A 534 -11.84 39.68 -8.53
N GLN A 535 -11.48 38.49 -9.03
CA GLN A 535 -11.68 38.09 -10.41
C GLN A 535 -12.98 37.31 -10.59
N THR A 536 -13.53 37.26 -11.80
CA THR A 536 -14.68 36.43 -12.15
C THR A 536 -14.22 35.14 -12.83
N PRO A 537 -14.78 33.97 -12.46
CA PRO A 537 -14.44 32.72 -13.12
C PRO A 537 -15.00 32.70 -14.54
N VAL A 538 -14.22 32.17 -15.48
CA VAL A 538 -14.63 31.93 -16.87
C VAL A 538 -15.29 30.57 -17.06
N TYR A 539 -15.13 29.67 -16.08
CA TYR A 539 -15.78 28.37 -16.03
C TYR A 539 -15.99 27.95 -14.58
N ARG A 540 -17.11 27.28 -14.30
CA ARG A 540 -17.47 26.76 -12.98
C ARG A 540 -18.17 25.42 -13.14
N TRP A 541 -17.83 24.45 -12.29
CA TRP A 541 -18.53 23.18 -12.21
C TRP A 541 -18.73 22.75 -10.74
N PRO A 542 -19.94 22.33 -10.34
CA PRO A 542 -21.20 22.42 -11.08
C PRO A 542 -21.62 23.89 -11.30
N GLU A 543 -22.29 24.18 -12.42
CA GLU A 543 -22.70 25.56 -12.78
C GLU A 543 -23.61 26.19 -11.71
N ASN A 544 -24.51 25.38 -11.15
CA ASN A 544 -25.54 25.81 -10.19
C ASN A 544 -25.17 25.50 -8.73
N ALA A 545 -23.91 25.18 -8.43
CA ALA A 545 -23.50 24.84 -7.07
C ALA A 545 -23.66 26.05 -6.13
N SER A 546 -24.34 25.85 -5.01
CA SER A 546 -24.49 26.88 -3.98
C SER A 546 -23.13 27.31 -3.40
N PRO A 547 -23.00 28.49 -2.75
CA PRO A 547 -21.71 28.97 -2.24
C PRO A 547 -21.00 28.01 -1.27
N ASP A 548 -21.77 27.16 -0.57
CA ASP A 548 -21.26 26.20 0.41
C ASP A 548 -20.98 24.81 -0.20
N GLU A 549 -21.44 24.55 -1.43
CA GLU A 549 -21.20 23.30 -2.14
C GLU A 549 -19.80 23.26 -2.78
N PRO A 550 -19.17 22.07 -2.85
CA PRO A 550 -17.91 21.92 -3.56
C PRO A 550 -18.05 22.29 -5.03
N ALA A 551 -17.27 23.26 -5.49
CA ALA A 551 -17.21 23.68 -6.88
C ALA A 551 -15.75 23.87 -7.32
N VAL A 552 -15.48 23.60 -8.60
CA VAL A 552 -14.20 23.91 -9.24
C VAL A 552 -14.41 25.06 -10.20
N GLU A 553 -13.61 26.11 -10.04
CA GLU A 553 -13.65 27.31 -10.84
C GLU A 553 -12.35 27.48 -11.61
N VAL A 554 -12.46 27.99 -12.84
CA VAL A 554 -11.33 28.32 -13.69
C VAL A 554 -11.35 29.82 -13.98
N TYR A 555 -10.20 30.45 -13.87
CA TYR A 555 -9.99 31.87 -14.08
C TYR A 555 -9.01 32.07 -15.23
N LYS A 556 -9.24 33.07 -16.08
CA LYS A 556 -8.34 33.47 -17.16
C LYS A 556 -7.81 34.86 -16.89
N LEU A 557 -6.51 34.98 -16.62
CA LEU A 557 -5.85 36.25 -16.32
C LEU A 557 -4.87 36.61 -17.42
N ARG A 558 -4.90 37.85 -17.90
CA ARG A 558 -3.86 38.33 -18.84
C ARG A 558 -2.56 38.52 -18.09
N HIS A 559 -1.46 38.00 -18.62
CA HIS A 559 -0.14 38.22 -18.03
C HIS A 559 0.19 39.71 -18.12
N LYS A 560 0.33 40.37 -16.97
CA LYS A 560 0.91 41.71 -16.90
C LYS A 560 2.39 41.50 -16.61
N ALA A 561 3.25 41.83 -17.57
CA ALA A 561 4.68 41.92 -17.32
C ALA A 561 4.89 42.78 -16.08
N VAL A 562 5.54 42.24 -15.06
CA VAL A 562 5.94 43.04 -13.90
C VAL A 562 6.99 44.00 -14.43
N THR A 563 6.61 45.24 -14.74
CA THR A 563 7.58 46.33 -14.85
C THR A 563 8.37 46.34 -13.56
N ALA A 564 9.68 46.13 -13.66
CA ALA A 564 10.61 46.11 -12.55
C ALA A 564 10.49 47.40 -11.73
N THR A 565 9.61 47.41 -10.73
CA THR A 565 9.62 48.41 -9.68
C THR A 565 10.79 48.02 -8.77
N ASN A 566 11.84 48.83 -8.83
CA ASN A 566 12.98 48.78 -7.91
C ASN A 566 12.51 48.47 -6.48
N PRO A 567 13.21 47.61 -5.74
CA PRO A 567 12.90 47.39 -4.34
C PRO A 567 12.94 48.74 -3.59
N PRO A 568 12.01 48.99 -2.66
CA PRO A 568 12.09 50.17 -1.81
C PRO A 568 13.43 50.14 -1.07
N LYS A 569 14.20 51.22 -1.19
CA LYS A 569 15.36 51.45 -0.32
C LYS A 569 14.86 51.40 1.12
N ALA A 570 15.39 50.46 1.90
CA ALA A 570 15.12 50.39 3.34
C ALA A 570 15.66 51.66 4.04
N PRO A 571 14.95 52.22 5.02
CA PRO A 571 15.57 53.08 6.04
C PRO A 571 16.47 52.25 6.97
#